data_AF-W3VFK1-F1
#
_entry.id   AF-W3VFK1-F1
#
_cell.length_a   1.000
_cell.length_b   1.000
_cell.length_c   1.000
_cell.angle_alpha   90.00
_cell.angle_beta   90.00
_cell.angle_gamma   90.00
#
_symmetry.space_group_name_H-M   'P 1'
#
loop_
_entity.id
_entity.type
_entity.pdbx_description
1 polymer ?
#
loop_
_entity_poly.entity_id
_entity_poly.type
_entity_poly.pdbx_seq_one_letter_code
_entity_poly.pdbx_strand_id
1 'polypeptide(L)'
;MAAVRPVRHLASMPPEILHLIAAAYVDDLHAAGTSNITSVLSSCSLLHDLVLPKLYASVHIYSLEQLVRFVAPASGAHKYCADYTRDALVVNIPGVPGGGDGTLYGPDAKTHSRDRLTLVSRALALCPQVQKVSLEFFSIRHSEILTEADFRTAEAEAFASAVGGLSRVTTLRWVPPRSDANAIMGLSIVIVDQIIPALAKGLAGCTSLETLELWNTMLPATGGADLAEALISIANTRAQQKDNIAPLKFNLRSVTGLDPRSVSDLALAMPPVQVNIADGFVGSIWGARIDTIAVHECMRETLDPAGRTRSTGSSPSTSDTSSVSTGRVTTPELLIQDSIAKASQNVSIRILQGGIAGARMFAH
;
A
#
# COMPACT_ATOMS: atom_id res chain seq x y z
N MET A 1 18.80 -66.43 -3.04
CA MET A 1 17.80 -65.51 -3.60
C MET A 1 18.02 -64.15 -2.97
N ALA A 2 18.54 -63.18 -3.73
CA ALA A 2 18.72 -61.83 -3.20
C ALA A 2 17.34 -61.18 -3.01
N ALA A 3 17.05 -60.73 -1.80
CA ALA A 3 15.84 -59.98 -1.52
C ALA A 3 15.87 -58.70 -2.36
N VAL A 4 14.95 -58.59 -3.34
CA VAL A 4 14.75 -57.37 -4.12
C VAL A 4 14.31 -56.30 -3.12
N ARG A 5 15.22 -55.37 -2.78
CA ARG A 5 14.85 -54.20 -1.99
C ARG A 5 13.79 -53.44 -2.81
N PRO A 6 12.62 -53.11 -2.25
CA PRO A 6 11.64 -52.31 -2.96
C PRO A 6 12.27 -50.97 -3.30
N VAL A 7 12.46 -50.70 -4.59
CA VAL A 7 12.86 -49.39 -5.08
C VAL A 7 11.68 -48.47 -4.81
N ARG A 8 11.80 -47.63 -3.78
CA ARG A 8 10.79 -46.62 -3.47
C ARG A 8 10.88 -45.54 -4.54
N HIS A 9 9.97 -45.58 -5.50
CA HIS A 9 9.85 -44.53 -6.51
C HIS A 9 9.12 -43.33 -5.92
N LEU A 10 9.68 -42.13 -6.05
CA LEU A 10 9.04 -40.89 -5.59
C LEU A 10 7.63 -40.74 -6.19
N ALA A 11 7.46 -41.09 -7.47
CA ALA A 11 6.17 -41.06 -8.18
C ALA A 11 5.11 -42.03 -7.62
N SER A 12 5.50 -42.98 -6.76
CA SER A 12 4.55 -43.90 -6.09
C SER A 12 4.01 -43.35 -4.77
N MET A 13 4.48 -42.18 -4.32
CA MET A 13 3.95 -41.53 -3.12
C MET A 13 2.63 -40.82 -3.41
N PRO A 14 1.73 -40.71 -2.41
CA PRO A 14 0.52 -39.89 -2.51
C PRO A 14 0.82 -38.43 -2.91
N PRO A 15 0.00 -37.82 -3.77
CA PRO A 15 0.19 -36.43 -4.22
C PRO A 15 0.32 -35.42 -3.07
N GLU A 16 -0.41 -35.63 -1.97
CA GLU A 16 -0.39 -34.77 -0.79
C GLU A 16 1.00 -34.76 -0.15
N ILE A 17 1.63 -35.94 -0.04
CA ILE A 17 2.98 -36.08 0.50
C ILE A 17 3.99 -35.40 -0.43
N LEU A 18 3.83 -35.55 -1.74
CA LEU A 18 4.70 -34.90 -2.73
C LEU A 18 4.60 -33.37 -2.66
N HIS A 19 3.40 -32.82 -2.49
CA HIS A 19 3.20 -31.38 -2.30
C HIS A 19 3.79 -30.87 -0.99
N LEU A 20 3.75 -31.65 0.09
CA LEU A 20 4.39 -31.31 1.37
C LEU A 20 5.91 -31.31 1.26
N ILE A 21 6.49 -32.31 0.59
CA ILE A 21 7.95 -32.36 0.33
C ILE A 21 8.38 -31.15 -0.51
N ALA A 22 7.64 -30.84 -1.57
CA ALA A 22 7.95 -29.70 -2.43
C ALA A 22 7.82 -28.35 -1.69
N ALA A 23 6.82 -28.22 -0.80
CA ALA A 23 6.67 -27.03 0.03
C ALA A 23 7.83 -26.86 1.02
N ALA A 24 8.14 -27.92 1.79
CA ALA A 24 9.25 -27.91 2.73
C ALA A 24 10.59 -27.58 2.04
N TYR A 25 10.84 -28.15 0.86
CA TYR A 25 12.04 -27.82 0.09
C TYR A 25 12.11 -26.33 -0.29
N VAL A 26 11.00 -25.75 -0.76
CA VAL A 26 10.95 -24.32 -1.15
C VAL A 26 11.14 -23.40 0.06
N ASP A 27 10.56 -23.76 1.21
CA ASP A 27 10.71 -23.00 2.45
C ASP A 27 12.18 -23.00 2.92
N ASP A 28 12.87 -24.14 2.80
CA ASP A 28 14.28 -24.29 3.18
C ASP A 28 15.26 -23.55 2.25
N LEU A 29 14.88 -23.27 0.99
CA LEU A 29 15.74 -22.55 0.03
C LEU A 29 16.16 -21.17 0.53
N HIS A 30 15.29 -20.50 1.30
CA HIS A 30 15.58 -19.17 1.84
C HIS A 30 16.63 -19.21 2.96
N ALA A 31 16.79 -20.34 3.65
CA ALA A 31 17.68 -20.47 4.80
C ALA A 31 19.11 -20.94 4.44
N ALA A 32 19.26 -21.72 3.35
CA ALA A 32 20.47 -22.50 3.12
C ALA A 32 21.59 -21.79 2.32
N GLY A 33 21.39 -20.57 1.82
CA GLY A 33 22.42 -19.77 1.11
C GLY A 33 22.96 -20.38 -0.20
N THR A 34 22.58 -21.61 -0.52
CA THR A 34 22.92 -22.33 -1.76
C THR A 34 21.65 -22.99 -2.28
N SER A 35 21.27 -22.65 -3.51
CA SER A 35 20.04 -23.11 -4.13
C SER A 35 20.36 -24.05 -5.29
N ASN A 36 20.00 -25.33 -5.15
CA ASN A 36 20.07 -26.32 -6.24
C ASN A 36 18.76 -26.35 -7.04
N ILE A 37 18.00 -25.24 -7.06
CA ILE A 37 16.67 -25.21 -7.65
C ILE A 37 16.67 -25.59 -9.13
N THR A 38 17.69 -25.15 -9.87
CA THR A 38 17.86 -25.50 -11.29
C THR A 38 17.98 -27.02 -11.48
N SER A 39 18.76 -27.69 -10.63
CA SER A 39 18.88 -29.15 -10.67
C SER A 39 17.56 -29.85 -10.36
N VAL A 40 16.79 -29.36 -9.38
CA VAL A 40 15.48 -29.92 -9.04
C VAL A 40 14.48 -29.76 -10.19
N LEU A 41 14.40 -28.56 -10.77
CA LEU A 41 13.51 -28.25 -11.89
C LEU A 41 13.89 -28.99 -13.19
N SER A 42 15.16 -29.38 -13.35
CA SER A 42 15.63 -30.13 -14.53
C SER A 42 15.66 -31.64 -14.33
N SER A 43 15.39 -32.15 -13.12
CA SER A 43 15.49 -33.58 -12.81
C SER A 43 14.41 -34.41 -13.49
N CYS A 44 13.14 -34.00 -13.35
CA CYS A 44 12.00 -34.64 -14.02
C CYS A 44 10.77 -33.72 -14.05
N SER A 45 9.81 -34.03 -14.94
CA SER A 45 8.56 -33.27 -15.06
C SER A 45 7.75 -33.24 -13.76
N LEU A 46 7.71 -34.35 -13.02
CA LEU A 46 7.02 -34.40 -11.73
C LEU A 46 7.53 -33.34 -10.75
N LEU A 47 8.85 -33.24 -10.58
CA LEU A 47 9.45 -32.26 -9.67
C LEU A 47 9.29 -30.84 -10.21
N HIS A 48 9.45 -30.65 -11.51
CA HIS A 48 9.21 -29.38 -12.18
C HIS A 48 7.79 -28.87 -11.88
N ASP A 49 6.76 -29.69 -12.12
CA ASP A 49 5.36 -29.31 -11.99
C ASP A 49 4.91 -29.15 -10.53
N LEU A 50 5.54 -29.86 -9.59
CA LEU A 50 5.28 -29.71 -8.16
C LEU A 50 5.92 -28.45 -7.56
N VAL A 51 7.13 -28.13 -7.98
CA VAL A 51 7.97 -27.09 -7.36
C VAL A 51 7.78 -25.74 -8.02
N LEU A 52 7.67 -25.67 -9.35
CA LEU A 52 7.59 -24.40 -10.07
C LEU A 52 6.43 -23.50 -9.60
N PRO A 53 5.18 -23.99 -9.43
CA PRO A 53 4.09 -23.15 -8.94
C PRO A 53 4.34 -22.60 -7.53
N LYS A 54 5.05 -23.37 -6.68
CA LYS A 54 5.38 -22.97 -5.30
C LYS A 54 6.46 -21.89 -5.27
N LEU A 55 7.45 -21.95 -6.15
CA LEU A 55 8.46 -20.91 -6.30
C LEU A 55 7.87 -19.57 -6.72
N TYR A 56 6.89 -19.61 -7.63
CA TYR A 56 6.24 -18.39 -8.14
C TYR A 56 5.09 -17.93 -7.25
N ALA A 57 4.60 -18.73 -6.29
CA ALA A 57 3.48 -18.37 -5.43
C ALA A 57 3.70 -17.03 -4.69
N SER A 58 4.92 -16.82 -4.23
CA SER A 58 5.36 -15.60 -3.55
C SER A 58 6.72 -15.15 -4.08
N VAL A 59 6.75 -14.01 -4.77
CA VAL A 59 7.94 -13.45 -5.39
C VAL A 59 8.53 -12.38 -4.49
N HIS A 60 9.81 -12.53 -4.15
CA HIS A 60 10.57 -11.58 -3.34
C HIS A 60 11.78 -11.07 -4.12
N ILE A 61 11.87 -9.75 -4.28
CA ILE A 61 12.91 -9.03 -5.02
C ILE A 61 13.60 -8.09 -4.03
N TYR A 62 14.89 -8.31 -3.81
CA TYR A 62 15.69 -7.60 -2.80
C TYR A 62 16.74 -6.65 -3.38
N SER A 63 16.87 -6.61 -4.71
CA SER A 63 17.80 -5.71 -5.39
C SER A 63 17.26 -5.26 -6.74
N LEU A 64 17.84 -4.16 -7.23
CA LEU A 64 17.58 -3.60 -8.53
C LEU A 64 18.05 -4.55 -9.64
N GLU A 65 19.17 -5.26 -9.45
CA GLU A 65 19.61 -6.30 -10.38
C GLU A 65 18.58 -7.43 -10.51
N GLN A 66 18.03 -7.90 -9.39
CA GLN A 66 16.98 -8.91 -9.39
C GLN A 66 15.73 -8.40 -10.10
N LEU A 67 15.33 -7.15 -9.85
CA LEU A 67 14.17 -6.54 -10.49
C LEU A 67 14.35 -6.46 -12.01
N VAL A 68 15.50 -5.99 -12.49
CA VAL A 68 15.83 -5.91 -13.92
C VAL A 68 15.78 -7.29 -14.57
N ARG A 69 16.40 -8.30 -13.94
CA ARG A 69 16.36 -9.69 -14.45
C ARG A 69 14.96 -10.28 -14.42
N PHE A 70 14.16 -9.97 -13.40
CA PHE A 70 12.80 -10.46 -13.26
C PHE A 70 11.89 -9.97 -14.39
N VAL A 71 11.99 -8.68 -14.75
CA VAL A 71 11.16 -8.08 -15.80
C VAL A 71 11.74 -8.22 -17.21
N ALA A 72 12.98 -8.71 -17.35
CA ALA A 72 13.63 -8.88 -18.64
C ALA A 72 12.80 -9.75 -19.59
N PRO A 73 12.77 -9.48 -20.91
CA PRO A 73 11.96 -10.25 -21.86
C PRO A 73 12.25 -11.76 -21.88
N ALA A 74 13.48 -12.16 -21.54
CA ALA A 74 13.89 -13.56 -21.47
C ALA A 74 13.53 -14.25 -20.14
N SER A 75 12.98 -13.52 -19.18
CA SER A 75 12.62 -14.05 -17.86
C SER A 75 11.45 -15.01 -17.93
N GLY A 76 11.53 -16.12 -17.18
CA GLY A 76 10.41 -17.04 -17.00
C GLY A 76 9.18 -16.40 -16.34
N ALA A 77 9.35 -15.22 -15.69
CA ALA A 77 8.24 -14.46 -15.09
C ALA A 77 7.12 -14.16 -16.09
N HIS A 78 7.46 -13.84 -17.34
CA HIS A 78 6.49 -13.59 -18.43
C HIS A 78 5.61 -14.80 -18.74
N LYS A 79 6.10 -16.01 -18.48
CA LYS A 79 5.38 -17.26 -18.72
C LYS A 79 4.59 -17.73 -17.51
N TYR A 80 5.07 -17.46 -16.29
CA TYR A 80 4.61 -18.15 -15.09
C TYR A 80 3.92 -17.26 -14.05
N CYS A 81 4.24 -15.96 -13.98
CA CYS A 81 3.72 -15.11 -12.90
C CYS A 81 2.21 -14.89 -12.99
N ALA A 82 1.66 -14.78 -14.19
CA ALA A 82 0.22 -14.59 -14.39
C ALA A 82 -0.61 -15.73 -13.80
N ASP A 83 -0.09 -16.96 -13.85
CA ASP A 83 -0.80 -18.16 -13.42
C ASP A 83 -0.53 -18.50 -11.94
N TYR A 84 0.72 -18.30 -11.50
CA TYR A 84 1.22 -18.82 -10.23
C TYR A 84 1.43 -17.78 -9.14
N THR A 85 1.71 -16.51 -9.46
CA THR A 85 1.93 -15.47 -8.44
C THR A 85 0.61 -15.00 -7.83
N ARG A 86 0.17 -15.69 -6.77
CA ARG A 86 -1.14 -15.50 -6.14
C ARG A 86 -1.07 -14.96 -4.72
N ASP A 87 -0.02 -15.27 -3.96
CA ASP A 87 0.07 -14.82 -2.57
C ASP A 87 0.72 -13.44 -2.48
N ALA A 88 2.01 -13.32 -2.80
CA ALA A 88 2.74 -12.08 -2.58
C ALA A 88 3.70 -11.68 -3.72
N LEU A 89 3.83 -10.36 -3.93
CA LEU A 89 4.93 -9.72 -4.63
C LEU A 89 5.55 -8.68 -3.69
N VAL A 90 6.79 -8.93 -3.27
CA VAL A 90 7.56 -8.04 -2.39
C VAL A 90 8.75 -7.50 -3.15
N VAL A 91 8.81 -6.18 -3.33
CA VAL A 91 9.96 -5.48 -3.90
C VAL A 91 10.61 -4.65 -2.80
N ASN A 92 11.65 -5.19 -2.17
CA ASN A 92 12.37 -4.59 -1.06
C ASN A 92 13.79 -4.17 -1.49
N ILE A 93 13.90 -2.99 -2.08
CA ILE A 93 15.14 -2.50 -2.68
C ILE A 93 15.68 -1.34 -1.82
N PRO A 94 16.84 -1.50 -1.17
CA PRO A 94 17.44 -0.43 -0.39
C PRO A 94 18.01 0.69 -1.28
N GLY A 95 18.44 1.79 -0.66
CA GLY A 95 19.03 2.94 -1.35
C GLY A 95 18.03 3.98 -1.85
N VAL A 96 18.49 5.22 -1.98
CA VAL A 96 17.70 6.40 -2.37
C VAL A 96 17.66 6.59 -3.89
N PRO A 97 16.65 7.27 -4.48
CA PRO A 97 16.66 7.62 -5.90
C PRO A 97 17.94 8.32 -6.33
N GLY A 98 18.49 7.93 -7.46
CA GLY A 98 19.77 8.46 -7.97
C GLY A 98 21.01 7.90 -7.25
N GLY A 99 20.85 7.32 -6.05
CA GLY A 99 21.79 6.38 -5.45
C GLY A 99 21.50 4.97 -5.95
N GLY A 100 22.53 4.19 -6.25
CA GLY A 100 22.34 2.75 -6.47
C GLY A 100 21.93 2.06 -5.16
N ASP A 101 21.48 0.82 -5.25
CA ASP A 101 21.36 -0.09 -4.11
C ASP A 101 22.69 -0.82 -3.82
N GLY A 102 23.76 -0.45 -4.53
CA GLY A 102 25.09 -1.07 -4.45
C GLY A 102 25.24 -2.38 -5.22
N THR A 103 24.20 -2.88 -5.89
CA THR A 103 24.24 -4.18 -6.59
C THR A 103 24.55 -4.07 -8.08
N LEU A 104 24.26 -2.92 -8.69
CA LEU A 104 24.60 -2.63 -10.08
C LEU A 104 25.84 -1.73 -10.18
N TYR A 105 26.80 -2.15 -10.99
CA TYR A 105 28.00 -1.38 -11.33
C TYR A 105 27.99 -1.00 -12.81
N GLY A 106 28.52 0.19 -13.14
CA GLY A 106 28.66 0.66 -14.52
C GLY A 106 27.67 1.76 -14.93
N PRO A 107 27.70 2.19 -16.20
CA PRO A 107 26.94 3.34 -16.70
C PRO A 107 25.42 3.16 -16.56
N ASP A 108 24.92 1.93 -16.68
CA ASP A 108 23.48 1.62 -16.64
C ASP A 108 22.90 1.60 -15.22
N ALA A 109 23.74 1.54 -14.18
CA ALA A 109 23.28 1.49 -12.79
C ALA A 109 22.49 2.74 -12.38
N LYS A 110 22.90 3.92 -12.89
CA LYS A 110 22.20 5.19 -12.66
C LYS A 110 20.85 5.23 -13.38
N THR A 111 20.82 4.75 -14.62
CA THR A 111 19.60 4.67 -15.43
C THR A 111 18.57 3.74 -14.78
N HIS A 112 18.98 2.54 -14.38
CA HIS A 112 18.08 1.60 -13.70
C HIS A 112 17.61 2.12 -12.33
N SER A 113 18.46 2.85 -11.59
CA SER A 113 18.05 3.48 -10.32
C SER A 113 16.99 4.56 -10.55
N ARG A 114 17.12 5.36 -11.62
CA ARG A 114 16.11 6.32 -12.04
C ARG A 114 14.80 5.62 -12.45
N ASP A 115 14.89 4.54 -13.21
CA ASP A 115 13.74 3.83 -13.79
C ASP A 115 13.07 2.85 -12.80
N ARG A 116 13.33 2.98 -11.49
CA ARG A 116 12.87 2.05 -10.46
C ARG A 116 11.34 1.90 -10.45
N LEU A 117 10.57 2.99 -10.60
CA LEU A 117 9.10 2.91 -10.63
C LEU A 117 8.62 2.24 -11.91
N THR A 118 9.24 2.56 -13.05
CA THR A 118 8.97 1.88 -14.32
C THR A 118 9.21 0.37 -14.21
N LEU A 119 10.32 -0.05 -13.62
CA LEU A 119 10.65 -1.47 -13.41
C LEU A 119 9.65 -2.16 -12.46
N VAL A 120 9.27 -1.49 -11.37
CA VAL A 120 8.22 -1.97 -10.45
C VAL A 120 6.88 -2.11 -11.17
N SER A 121 6.51 -1.13 -12.00
CA SER A 121 5.26 -1.15 -12.78
C SER A 121 5.22 -2.37 -13.70
N ARG A 122 6.35 -2.70 -14.34
CA ARG A 122 6.48 -3.92 -15.15
C ARG A 122 6.35 -5.18 -14.30
N ALA A 123 6.96 -5.23 -13.12
CA ALA A 123 6.85 -6.38 -12.22
C ALA A 123 5.41 -6.60 -11.73
N LEU A 124 4.68 -5.52 -11.40
CA LEU A 124 3.26 -5.56 -11.05
C LEU A 124 2.42 -6.09 -12.21
N ALA A 125 2.66 -5.59 -13.43
CA ALA A 125 1.94 -6.03 -14.63
C ALA A 125 2.12 -7.53 -14.94
N LEU A 126 3.24 -8.14 -14.52
CA LEU A 126 3.47 -9.58 -14.63
C LEU A 126 2.68 -10.41 -13.63
N CYS A 127 2.18 -9.81 -12.54
CA CYS A 127 1.56 -10.51 -11.42
C CYS A 127 0.09 -10.08 -11.19
N PRO A 128 -0.81 -10.13 -12.20
CA PRO A 128 -2.17 -9.60 -12.10
C PRO A 128 -3.06 -10.32 -11.07
N GLN A 129 -2.70 -11.54 -10.67
CA GLN A 129 -3.47 -12.38 -9.76
C GLN A 129 -3.00 -12.30 -8.29
N VAL A 130 -2.02 -11.45 -7.99
CA VAL A 130 -1.41 -11.36 -6.66
C VAL A 130 -2.40 -10.76 -5.64
N GLN A 131 -2.37 -11.28 -4.41
CA GLN A 131 -3.20 -10.79 -3.31
C GLN A 131 -2.48 -9.73 -2.46
N LYS A 132 -1.18 -9.85 -2.26
CA LYS A 132 -0.39 -8.95 -1.43
C LYS A 132 0.73 -8.30 -2.23
N VAL A 133 0.75 -6.98 -2.26
CA VAL A 133 1.84 -6.21 -2.85
C VAL A 133 2.54 -5.42 -1.77
N SER A 134 3.87 -5.52 -1.74
CA SER A 134 4.72 -4.76 -0.84
C SER A 134 5.82 -4.06 -1.61
N LEU A 135 5.70 -2.75 -1.71
CA LEU A 135 6.72 -1.87 -2.27
C LEU A 135 7.54 -1.31 -1.11
N GLU A 136 8.73 -1.85 -0.89
CA GLU A 136 9.64 -1.44 0.19
C GLU A 136 10.89 -0.76 -0.40
N PHE A 137 10.72 0.50 -0.77
CA PHE A 137 11.84 1.31 -1.22
C PHE A 137 11.50 2.77 -0.98
N PHE A 138 12.56 3.57 -0.84
CA PHE A 138 12.45 5.01 -0.68
C PHE A 138 11.80 5.67 -1.90
N SER A 139 11.01 6.72 -1.65
CA SER A 139 10.25 7.52 -2.61
C SER A 139 10.97 7.70 -3.90
N ILE A 140 10.26 7.81 -5.01
CA ILE A 140 10.81 8.31 -6.26
C ILE A 140 10.35 9.75 -6.44
N ARG A 141 11.30 10.69 -6.50
CA ARG A 141 11.05 12.07 -6.91
C ARG A 141 11.98 12.38 -8.05
N HIS A 142 11.40 12.65 -9.21
CA HIS A 142 12.16 13.16 -10.34
C HIS A 142 12.36 14.66 -10.17
N SER A 143 13.58 15.11 -10.41
CA SER A 143 13.84 16.54 -10.53
C SER A 143 13.10 17.07 -11.75
N GLU A 144 12.26 18.08 -11.55
CA GLU A 144 11.53 18.76 -12.62
C GLU A 144 12.46 19.40 -13.65
N ILE A 145 13.67 19.76 -13.22
CA ILE A 145 14.71 20.40 -14.02
C ILE A 145 15.53 19.37 -14.81
N LEU A 146 15.80 18.20 -14.22
CA LEU A 146 16.72 17.20 -14.79
C LEU A 146 16.02 16.04 -15.49
N THR A 147 14.71 15.93 -15.34
CA THR A 147 13.91 14.86 -15.93
C THR A 147 12.91 15.47 -16.89
N GLU A 148 12.69 14.84 -18.04
CA GLU A 148 11.70 15.32 -19.01
C GLU A 148 10.28 15.09 -18.47
N ALA A 149 9.36 16.02 -18.78
CA ALA A 149 7.97 15.92 -18.35
C ALA A 149 7.27 14.69 -18.95
N ASP A 150 7.58 14.36 -20.20
CA ASP A 150 7.04 13.20 -20.91
C ASP A 150 7.45 11.89 -20.22
N PHE A 151 8.71 11.78 -19.80
CA PHE A 151 9.18 10.62 -19.04
C PHE A 151 8.43 10.46 -17.71
N ARG A 152 8.30 11.55 -16.93
CA ARG A 152 7.57 11.51 -15.65
C ARG A 152 6.11 11.10 -15.84
N THR A 153 5.47 11.63 -16.88
CA THR A 153 4.08 11.32 -17.21
C THR A 153 3.92 9.87 -17.62
N ALA A 154 4.76 9.38 -18.53
CA ALA A 154 4.74 7.99 -18.99
C ALA A 154 4.99 7.01 -17.84
N GLU A 155 5.91 7.33 -16.93
CA GLU A 155 6.17 6.49 -15.76
C GLU A 155 4.97 6.47 -14.79
N ALA A 156 4.37 7.62 -14.52
CA ALA A 156 3.16 7.72 -13.69
C ALA A 156 1.98 6.95 -14.30
N GLU A 157 1.78 7.03 -15.61
CA GLU A 157 0.74 6.28 -16.33
C GLU A 157 1.00 4.78 -16.33
N ALA A 158 2.24 4.36 -16.53
CA ALA A 158 2.64 2.96 -16.46
C ALA A 158 2.36 2.39 -15.05
N PHE A 159 2.68 3.15 -14.01
CA PHE A 159 2.41 2.76 -12.63
C PHE A 159 0.90 2.67 -12.34
N ALA A 160 0.14 3.70 -12.71
CA ALA A 160 -1.32 3.70 -12.54
C ALA A 160 -1.98 2.52 -13.27
N SER A 161 -1.57 2.24 -14.51
CA SER A 161 -2.07 1.11 -15.30
C SER A 161 -1.73 -0.22 -14.65
N ALA A 162 -0.48 -0.39 -14.19
CA ALA A 162 -0.04 -1.61 -13.55
C ALA A 162 -0.80 -1.90 -12.25
N VAL A 163 -0.99 -0.89 -11.39
CA VAL A 163 -1.81 -1.02 -10.17
C VAL A 163 -3.28 -1.31 -10.52
N GLY A 164 -3.83 -0.65 -11.54
CA GLY A 164 -5.19 -0.87 -12.02
C GLY A 164 -5.46 -2.29 -12.52
N GLY A 165 -4.42 -3.02 -12.95
CA GLY A 165 -4.52 -4.44 -13.31
C GLY A 165 -4.68 -5.40 -12.11
N LEU A 166 -4.46 -4.95 -10.89
CA LEU A 166 -4.39 -5.79 -9.68
C LEU A 166 -5.75 -5.98 -9.02
N SER A 167 -6.72 -6.55 -9.75
CA SER A 167 -8.10 -6.72 -9.27
C SER A 167 -8.25 -7.58 -8.01
N ARG A 168 -7.28 -8.47 -7.75
CA ARG A 168 -7.28 -9.43 -6.63
C ARG A 168 -6.46 -8.99 -5.42
N VAL A 169 -5.78 -7.85 -5.51
CA VAL A 169 -5.01 -7.31 -4.39
C VAL A 169 -5.95 -7.03 -3.22
N THR A 170 -5.67 -7.64 -2.08
CA THR A 170 -6.33 -7.39 -0.79
C THR A 170 -5.49 -6.48 0.09
N THR A 171 -4.16 -6.51 -0.08
CA THR A 171 -3.23 -5.68 0.67
C THR A 171 -2.21 -5.05 -0.26
N LEU A 172 -2.16 -3.72 -0.25
CA LEU A 172 -1.11 -2.95 -0.90
C LEU A 172 -0.40 -2.13 0.17
N ARG A 173 0.92 -2.31 0.28
CA ARG A 173 1.73 -1.48 1.17
C ARG A 173 2.87 -0.82 0.43
N TRP A 174 3.12 0.43 0.78
CA TRP A 174 4.33 1.16 0.43
C TRP A 174 5.01 1.64 1.71
N VAL A 175 6.18 1.08 1.97
CA VAL A 175 6.91 1.29 3.23
C VAL A 175 8.40 1.48 2.97
N PRO A 176 9.19 1.94 3.95
CA PRO A 176 10.65 1.93 3.84
C PRO A 176 11.21 0.49 3.70
N PRO A 177 12.38 0.33 3.05
CA PRO A 177 13.03 -0.96 2.88
C PRO A 177 13.40 -1.58 4.23
N ARG A 178 12.95 -2.82 4.50
CA ARG A 178 13.27 -3.54 5.75
C ARG A 178 14.74 -3.94 5.85
N SER A 179 15.39 -4.15 4.72
CA SER A 179 16.80 -4.57 4.63
C SER A 179 17.75 -3.47 5.11
N ASP A 180 17.28 -2.22 5.16
CA ASP A 180 18.06 -1.06 5.59
C ASP A 180 17.29 -0.20 6.60
N ALA A 181 16.90 -0.83 7.72
CA ALA A 181 16.28 -0.14 8.84
C ALA A 181 17.17 0.96 9.46
N ASN A 182 18.47 0.99 9.13
CA ASN A 182 19.43 1.97 9.61
C ASN A 182 19.55 3.22 8.70
N ALA A 183 19.07 3.18 7.44
CA ALA A 183 19.16 4.31 6.51
C ALA A 183 18.21 5.48 6.83
N ILE A 184 17.21 5.29 7.70
CA ILE A 184 16.37 6.39 8.16
C ILE A 184 17.03 7.03 9.40
N MET A 185 18.14 7.72 9.19
CA MET A 185 18.72 8.59 10.22
C MET A 185 18.10 10.00 10.10
N GLY A 186 17.21 10.35 11.02
CA GLY A 186 16.55 11.66 11.08
C GLY A 186 15.12 11.68 10.50
N LEU A 187 14.55 12.87 10.30
CA LEU A 187 13.15 13.09 9.91
C LEU A 187 12.91 12.91 8.40
N SER A 188 13.53 11.90 7.79
CA SER A 188 13.41 11.66 6.36
C SER A 188 12.00 11.11 6.09
N ILE A 189 11.09 11.98 5.63
CA ILE A 189 9.84 11.59 4.99
C ILE A 189 10.25 11.07 3.62
N VAL A 190 9.98 9.80 3.34
CA VAL A 190 10.57 9.08 2.21
C VAL A 190 9.53 8.49 1.25
N ILE A 191 8.42 9.18 1.04
CA ILE A 191 7.51 9.07 -0.12
C ILE A 191 7.11 10.51 -0.46
N VAL A 192 7.15 10.88 -1.74
CA VAL A 192 7.02 12.26 -2.24
C VAL A 192 5.80 12.32 -3.16
N ASP A 193 5.15 13.48 -3.15
CA ASP A 193 3.92 13.86 -3.85
C ASP A 193 3.68 13.23 -5.24
N GLN A 194 4.72 13.10 -6.09
CA GLN A 194 4.61 12.75 -7.51
C GLN A 194 3.93 11.40 -7.79
N ILE A 195 4.07 10.39 -6.92
CA ILE A 195 3.52 9.05 -7.18
C ILE A 195 2.10 8.87 -6.66
N ILE A 196 1.65 9.75 -5.75
CA ILE A 196 0.36 9.63 -5.06
C ILE A 196 -0.83 9.77 -6.01
N PRO A 197 -0.87 10.74 -6.95
CA PRO A 197 -1.94 10.82 -7.95
C PRO A 197 -2.02 9.57 -8.83
N ALA A 198 -0.87 9.02 -9.24
CA ALA A 198 -0.81 7.81 -10.04
C ALA A 198 -1.31 6.57 -9.26
N LEU A 199 -0.93 6.46 -7.98
CA LEU A 199 -1.45 5.44 -7.09
C LEU A 199 -2.98 5.55 -6.96
N ALA A 200 -3.50 6.74 -6.66
CA ALA A 200 -4.95 6.98 -6.56
C ALA A 200 -5.70 6.57 -7.83
N LYS A 201 -5.18 6.95 -9.00
CA LYS A 201 -5.74 6.56 -10.31
C LYS A 201 -5.74 5.04 -10.50
N GLY A 202 -4.65 4.36 -10.15
CA GLY A 202 -4.53 2.90 -10.29
C GLY A 202 -5.42 2.13 -9.31
N LEU A 203 -5.60 2.64 -8.09
CA LEU A 203 -6.43 2.02 -7.05
C LEU A 203 -7.88 1.79 -7.49
N ALA A 204 -8.39 2.56 -8.46
CA ALA A 204 -9.71 2.34 -9.05
C ALA A 204 -9.91 0.92 -9.62
N GLY A 205 -8.84 0.23 -10.04
CA GLY A 205 -8.89 -1.16 -10.50
C GLY A 205 -8.78 -2.22 -9.39
N CYS A 206 -8.37 -1.83 -8.18
CA CYS A 206 -8.13 -2.73 -7.04
C CYS A 206 -9.42 -3.01 -6.25
N THR A 207 -10.42 -3.60 -6.90
CA THR A 207 -11.76 -3.82 -6.33
C THR A 207 -11.78 -4.74 -5.10
N SER A 208 -10.78 -5.61 -4.93
CA SER A 208 -10.66 -6.50 -3.77
C SER A 208 -9.90 -5.88 -2.59
N LEU A 209 -9.44 -4.63 -2.68
CA LEU A 209 -8.53 -4.05 -1.69
C LEU A 209 -9.20 -3.91 -0.31
N GLU A 210 -8.54 -4.49 0.68
CA GLU A 210 -8.97 -4.47 2.08
C GLU A 210 -8.08 -3.55 2.93
N THR A 211 -6.80 -3.42 2.57
CA THR A 211 -5.84 -2.62 3.33
C THR A 211 -4.86 -1.90 2.40
N LEU A 212 -4.79 -0.58 2.55
CA LEU A 212 -3.74 0.26 1.99
C LEU A 212 -2.84 0.75 3.14
N GLU A 213 -1.53 0.54 3.03
CA GLU A 213 -0.56 1.08 3.98
C GLU A 213 0.41 2.03 3.30
N LEU A 214 0.52 3.27 3.81
CA LEU A 214 1.47 4.28 3.33
C LEU A 214 2.29 4.81 4.50
N TRP A 215 3.60 4.56 4.46
CA TRP A 215 4.51 4.96 5.52
C TRP A 215 5.52 5.99 5.01
N ASN A 216 5.91 6.92 5.88
CA ASN A 216 6.87 7.97 5.61
C ASN A 216 6.51 8.77 4.34
N THR A 217 5.25 9.18 4.16
CA THR A 217 4.75 9.79 2.91
C THR A 217 4.47 11.27 3.02
N MET A 218 4.78 12.03 1.97
CA MET A 218 4.33 13.39 1.74
C MET A 218 3.22 13.35 0.70
N LEU A 219 2.01 13.71 1.14
CA LEU A 219 0.87 13.85 0.27
C LEU A 219 0.97 15.15 -0.55
N PRO A 220 0.40 15.17 -1.77
CA PRO A 220 0.39 16.36 -2.63
C PRO A 220 -0.46 17.48 -2.00
N ALA A 221 -0.42 18.67 -2.62
CA ALA A 221 -1.17 19.84 -2.16
C ALA A 221 -2.70 19.62 -2.01
N THR A 222 -3.25 18.60 -2.66
CA THR A 222 -4.65 18.17 -2.50
C THR A 222 -4.93 17.50 -1.15
N GLY A 223 -3.95 17.35 -0.27
CA GLY A 223 -4.18 16.86 1.08
C GLY A 223 -4.49 15.36 1.16
N GLY A 224 -4.25 14.62 0.06
CA GLY A 224 -4.68 13.23 -0.09
C GLY A 224 -6.13 13.04 -0.58
N ALA A 225 -6.79 14.10 -1.05
CA ALA A 225 -8.18 14.01 -1.54
C ALA A 225 -8.36 12.96 -2.65
N ASP A 226 -7.44 12.88 -3.61
CA ASP A 226 -7.52 11.90 -4.71
C ASP A 226 -7.45 10.45 -4.19
N LEU A 227 -6.61 10.20 -3.17
CA LEU A 227 -6.56 8.91 -2.50
C LEU A 227 -7.86 8.64 -1.74
N ALA A 228 -8.39 9.64 -1.04
CA ALA A 228 -9.64 9.50 -0.30
C ALA A 228 -10.78 9.11 -1.24
N GLU A 229 -10.94 9.80 -2.36
CA GLU A 229 -11.96 9.50 -3.37
C GLU A 229 -11.81 8.08 -3.93
N ALA A 230 -10.58 7.67 -4.28
CA ALA A 230 -10.31 6.31 -4.77
C ALA A 230 -10.70 5.24 -3.73
N LEU A 231 -10.33 5.44 -2.47
CA LEU A 231 -10.66 4.49 -1.39
C LEU A 231 -12.16 4.42 -1.10
N ILE A 232 -12.87 5.55 -1.15
CA ILE A 232 -14.33 5.61 -1.02
C ILE A 232 -14.99 4.83 -2.17
N SER A 233 -14.51 5.04 -3.40
CA SER A 233 -15.00 4.32 -4.59
C SER A 233 -14.82 2.80 -4.46
N ILE A 234 -13.66 2.35 -3.97
CA ILE A 234 -13.42 0.93 -3.69
C ILE A 234 -14.36 0.41 -2.61
N ALA A 235 -14.53 1.16 -1.51
CA ALA A 235 -15.40 0.76 -0.41
C ALA A 235 -16.86 0.59 -0.88
N ASN A 236 -17.34 1.49 -1.73
CA ASN A 236 -18.66 1.41 -2.37
C ASN A 236 -18.78 0.20 -3.29
N THR A 237 -17.78 -0.02 -4.15
CA THR A 237 -17.75 -1.17 -5.08
C THR A 237 -17.76 -2.50 -4.32
N ARG A 238 -17.00 -2.59 -3.22
CA ARG A 238 -16.96 -3.76 -2.35
C ARG A 238 -18.33 -4.02 -1.72
N ALA A 239 -18.96 -3.00 -1.14
CA ALA A 239 -20.29 -3.13 -0.54
C ALA A 239 -21.36 -3.64 -1.51
N GLN A 240 -21.24 -3.36 -2.81
CA GLN A 240 -22.17 -3.89 -3.82
C GLN A 240 -21.91 -5.35 -4.18
N GLN A 241 -20.68 -5.85 -4.00
CA GLN A 241 -20.26 -7.17 -4.49
C GLN A 241 -20.38 -8.28 -3.45
N LYS A 242 -20.26 -7.99 -2.15
CA LYS A 242 -20.41 -9.03 -1.11
C LYS A 242 -21.19 -8.49 0.08
N ASP A 243 -22.12 -9.30 0.57
CA ASP A 243 -22.82 -9.03 1.83
C ASP A 243 -21.82 -9.18 2.99
N ASN A 244 -21.73 -8.15 3.83
CA ASN A 244 -21.02 -8.16 5.12
C ASN A 244 -19.48 -8.23 5.05
N ILE A 245 -18.86 -7.20 4.45
CA ILE A 245 -17.41 -7.09 4.30
C ILE A 245 -16.82 -6.21 5.41
N ALA A 246 -15.67 -6.62 5.95
CA ALA A 246 -14.89 -5.79 6.87
C ALA A 246 -14.52 -4.44 6.22
N PRO A 247 -14.54 -3.33 6.99
CA PRO A 247 -14.26 -2.00 6.45
C PRO A 247 -12.88 -1.96 5.79
N LEU A 248 -12.77 -1.18 4.71
CA LEU A 248 -11.46 -0.89 4.10
C LEU A 248 -10.58 -0.19 5.13
N LYS A 249 -9.33 -0.62 5.26
CA LYS A 249 -8.36 -0.03 6.18
C LYS A 249 -7.36 0.84 5.44
N PHE A 250 -7.19 2.06 5.90
CA PHE A 250 -6.16 2.96 5.44
C PHE A 250 -5.18 3.25 6.58
N ASN A 251 -4.00 2.65 6.51
CA ASN A 251 -2.98 2.74 7.53
C ASN A 251 -1.90 3.73 7.10
N LEU A 252 -1.84 4.85 7.80
CA LEU A 252 -0.88 5.93 7.60
C LEU A 252 0.12 5.93 8.73
N ARG A 253 1.42 6.00 8.40
CA ARG A 253 2.48 6.15 9.39
C ARG A 253 3.46 7.23 8.98
N SER A 254 3.69 8.21 9.85
CA SER A 254 4.64 9.30 9.62
C SER A 254 4.39 10.01 8.28
N VAL A 255 3.15 10.47 8.09
CA VAL A 255 2.68 11.09 6.85
C VAL A 255 2.53 12.60 7.00
N THR A 256 2.95 13.38 6.00
CA THR A 256 2.80 14.84 5.94
C THR A 256 1.90 15.28 4.81
N GLY A 257 1.38 16.51 4.90
CA GLY A 257 0.42 17.02 3.92
C GLY A 257 -0.96 16.38 4.06
N LEU A 258 -1.27 15.80 5.24
CA LEU A 258 -2.54 15.12 5.46
C LEU A 258 -3.61 16.13 5.86
N ASP A 259 -4.58 16.35 4.98
CA ASP A 259 -5.70 17.24 5.24
C ASP A 259 -6.73 16.55 6.16
N PRO A 260 -7.09 17.15 7.32
CA PRO A 260 -8.20 16.68 8.16
C PRO A 260 -9.51 16.47 7.38
N ARG A 261 -9.73 17.23 6.31
CA ARG A 261 -10.90 17.08 5.44
C ARG A 261 -10.93 15.72 4.75
N SER A 262 -9.83 15.31 4.13
CA SER A 262 -9.70 13.98 3.49
C SER A 262 -9.99 12.85 4.48
N VAL A 263 -9.51 12.98 5.73
CA VAL A 263 -9.78 12.01 6.80
C VAL A 263 -11.26 12.01 7.19
N SER A 264 -11.88 13.19 7.26
CA SER A 264 -13.31 13.31 7.56
C SER A 264 -14.19 12.70 6.47
N ASP A 265 -13.86 12.91 5.20
CA ASP A 265 -14.61 12.37 4.06
C ASP A 265 -14.54 10.83 4.05
N LEU A 266 -13.36 10.26 4.34
CA LEU A 266 -13.17 8.80 4.48
C LEU A 266 -14.00 8.20 5.63
N ALA A 267 -14.04 8.87 6.78
CA ALA A 267 -14.73 8.39 7.96
C ALA A 267 -16.25 8.51 7.86
N LEU A 268 -16.74 9.50 7.10
CA LEU A 268 -18.16 9.74 6.82
C LEU A 268 -18.68 8.95 5.61
N ALA A 269 -17.81 8.30 4.84
CA ALA A 269 -18.20 7.50 3.70
C ALA A 269 -19.15 6.35 4.08
N MET A 270 -19.93 5.88 3.11
CA MET A 270 -20.93 4.82 3.30
C MET A 270 -20.74 3.73 2.22
N PRO A 271 -20.03 2.63 2.53
CA PRO A 271 -19.51 2.24 3.84
C PRO A 271 -18.27 3.05 4.28
N PRO A 272 -18.02 3.16 5.60
CA PRO A 272 -16.90 3.95 6.12
C PRO A 272 -15.55 3.27 5.85
N VAL A 273 -14.53 4.09 5.65
CA VAL A 273 -13.13 3.64 5.61
C VAL A 273 -12.51 3.82 7.00
N GLN A 274 -11.89 2.75 7.53
CA GLN A 274 -11.17 2.81 8.79
C GLN A 274 -9.80 3.43 8.58
N VAL A 275 -9.58 4.62 9.12
CA VAL A 275 -8.33 5.39 8.99
C VAL A 275 -7.51 5.28 10.28
N ASN A 276 -6.34 4.67 10.18
CA ASN A 276 -5.39 4.54 11.28
C ASN A 276 -4.17 5.41 10.99
N ILE A 277 -3.93 6.42 11.82
CA ILE A 277 -2.84 7.39 11.65
C ILE A 277 -1.88 7.26 12.83
N ALA A 278 -0.63 6.89 12.54
CA ALA A 278 0.47 6.88 13.48
C ALA A 278 1.47 7.97 13.09
N ASP A 279 1.46 9.13 13.75
CA ASP A 279 2.13 10.38 13.33
C ASP A 279 1.66 10.89 11.96
N GLY A 280 0.61 11.72 11.94
CA GLY A 280 0.19 12.50 10.77
C GLY A 280 0.42 13.99 10.97
N PHE A 281 0.83 14.71 9.93
CA PHE A 281 1.08 16.14 9.95
C PHE A 281 0.33 16.85 8.83
N VAL A 282 -0.27 18.01 9.12
CA VAL A 282 -1.12 18.74 8.16
C VAL A 282 -0.31 19.31 7.00
N GLY A 283 0.92 19.77 7.25
CA GLY A 283 1.78 20.35 6.21
C GLY A 283 3.18 19.72 6.19
N SER A 284 3.91 19.84 7.29
CA SER A 284 5.31 19.39 7.41
C SER A 284 5.50 18.63 8.71
N ILE A 285 6.56 17.82 8.77
CA ILE A 285 7.04 17.14 9.99
C ILE A 285 7.31 18.08 11.17
N TRP A 286 7.59 19.35 10.87
CA TRP A 286 7.80 20.40 11.87
C TRP A 286 6.51 21.19 12.18
N GLY A 287 5.45 20.90 11.44
CA GLY A 287 4.17 21.59 11.54
C GLY A 287 3.21 20.94 12.53
N ALA A 288 1.98 21.43 12.51
CA ALA A 288 0.90 20.88 13.32
C ALA A 288 0.66 19.41 12.97
N ARG A 289 0.53 18.60 14.02
CA ARG A 289 0.04 17.23 13.90
C ARG A 289 -1.45 17.27 13.61
N ILE A 290 -1.92 16.29 12.85
CA ILE A 290 -3.36 16.06 12.75
C ILE A 290 -3.90 15.68 14.13
N ASP A 291 -5.01 16.29 14.51
CA ASP A 291 -5.69 15.99 15.76
C ASP A 291 -7.16 15.65 15.51
N THR A 292 -7.77 15.04 16.52
CA THR A 292 -9.16 14.60 16.46
C THR A 292 -10.14 15.77 16.38
N ILE A 293 -9.78 16.94 16.93
CA ILE A 293 -10.65 18.12 16.98
C ILE A 293 -10.83 18.68 15.57
N ALA A 294 -9.73 18.88 14.83
CA ALA A 294 -9.74 19.36 13.45
C ALA A 294 -10.54 18.42 12.54
N VAL A 295 -10.39 17.09 12.70
CA VAL A 295 -11.18 16.12 11.94
C VAL A 295 -12.67 16.23 12.28
N HIS A 296 -13.03 16.37 13.56
CA HIS A 296 -14.43 16.53 13.98
C HIS A 296 -15.05 17.84 13.48
N GLU A 297 -14.27 18.92 13.45
CA GLU A 297 -14.72 20.20 12.85
C GLU A 297 -15.02 20.02 11.37
N CYS A 298 -14.15 19.35 10.61
CA CYS A 298 -14.41 19.02 9.21
C CYS A 298 -15.63 18.10 9.02
N MET A 299 -15.84 17.12 9.91
CA MET A 299 -17.04 16.27 9.87
C MET A 299 -18.31 17.10 10.10
N ARG A 300 -18.30 17.98 11.10
CA ARG A 300 -19.41 18.88 11.39
C ARG A 300 -19.72 19.80 10.22
N GLU A 301 -18.70 20.40 9.60
CA GLU A 301 -18.86 21.24 8.41
C GLU A 301 -19.47 20.48 7.22
N THR A 302 -19.21 19.19 7.11
CA THR A 302 -19.77 18.34 6.05
C THR A 302 -21.24 18.02 6.29
N LEU A 303 -21.61 17.81 7.56
CA LEU A 303 -22.97 17.48 7.97
C LEU A 303 -23.88 18.72 8.12
N ASP A 304 -23.32 19.89 8.43
CA ASP A 304 -24.00 21.18 8.49
C ASP A 304 -23.29 22.25 7.63
N PRO A 305 -23.45 22.21 6.29
CA PRO A 305 -22.86 23.20 5.40
C PRO A 305 -23.49 24.61 5.58
N ALA A 306 -24.68 24.71 6.17
CA ALA A 306 -25.35 26.00 6.41
C ALA A 306 -24.71 26.78 7.58
N GLY A 307 -24.10 26.08 8.55
CA GLY A 307 -23.34 26.67 9.65
C GLY A 307 -22.20 27.60 9.22
N ARG A 308 -21.59 27.38 8.04
CA ARG A 308 -20.55 28.25 7.46
C ARG A 308 -21.01 29.69 7.22
N THR A 309 -22.30 29.91 6.98
CA THR A 309 -22.85 31.26 6.74
C THR A 309 -23.15 32.04 8.03
N ARG A 310 -23.23 31.36 9.18
CA ARG A 310 -23.53 32.01 10.47
C ARG A 310 -22.30 32.59 11.18
N SER A 311 -21.09 32.15 10.81
CA SER A 311 -19.83 32.60 11.45
C SER A 311 -19.23 33.88 10.84
N THR A 312 -19.81 34.44 9.78
CA THR A 312 -19.39 35.71 9.17
C THR A 312 -20.60 36.62 8.93
N GLY A 313 -21.18 37.15 10.00
CA GLY A 313 -22.30 38.07 9.88
C GLY A 313 -22.94 38.41 11.21
N SER A 314 -22.60 39.59 11.71
CA SER A 314 -23.29 40.44 12.71
C SER A 314 -24.72 40.06 13.14
N SER A 315 -24.97 40.24 14.44
CA SER A 315 -26.27 40.26 15.13
C SER A 315 -27.43 40.85 14.31
N PRO A 316 -28.67 40.36 14.54
CA PRO A 316 -29.57 41.17 15.36
C PRO A 316 -30.50 40.40 16.33
N SER A 317 -30.72 41.04 17.47
CA SER A 317 -31.92 41.11 18.33
C SER A 317 -32.99 39.99 18.35
N THR A 318 -33.14 39.40 19.54
CA THR A 318 -34.40 39.12 20.30
C THR A 318 -35.74 39.11 19.55
N SER A 319 -36.48 38.00 19.61
CA SER A 319 -37.69 37.85 20.45
C SER A 319 -38.38 36.48 20.24
N ASP A 320 -38.99 36.02 21.33
CA ASP A 320 -39.64 34.74 21.56
C ASP A 320 -40.79 34.40 20.59
N THR A 321 -41.01 33.11 20.35
CA THR A 321 -42.30 32.49 20.71
C THR A 321 -42.22 30.97 20.71
N SER A 322 -42.79 30.42 21.77
CA SER A 322 -42.89 29.03 22.16
C SER A 322 -43.92 28.25 21.32
N SER A 323 -43.57 27.02 20.95
CA SER A 323 -44.56 25.93 20.90
C SER A 323 -43.87 24.62 21.29
N VAL A 324 -44.17 24.17 22.51
CA VAL A 324 -43.77 22.86 23.02
C VAL A 324 -44.61 21.83 22.28
N SER A 325 -44.03 21.22 21.23
CA SER A 325 -44.53 19.97 20.68
C SER A 325 -43.80 18.82 21.37
N THR A 326 -44.54 18.04 22.14
CA THR A 326 -44.12 16.78 22.74
C THR A 326 -44.08 15.68 21.68
N GLY A 327 -43.13 15.81 20.75
CA GLY A 327 -42.61 14.68 19.97
C GLY A 327 -41.16 14.46 20.38
N ARG A 328 -40.67 13.22 20.40
CA ARG A 328 -39.22 12.95 20.46
C ARG A 328 -38.57 13.48 19.18
N VAL A 329 -38.40 14.80 19.09
CA VAL A 329 -37.67 15.46 18.03
C VAL A 329 -36.22 15.42 18.46
N THR A 330 -35.46 14.43 17.97
CA THR A 330 -34.00 14.54 17.95
C THR A 330 -33.68 15.82 17.20
N THR A 331 -33.17 16.82 17.91
CA THR A 331 -32.76 18.08 17.28
C THR A 331 -31.69 17.79 16.23
N PRO A 332 -31.62 18.55 15.12
CA PRO A 332 -30.61 18.36 14.07
C PRO A 332 -29.19 18.28 14.64
N GLU A 333 -28.91 19.06 15.69
CA GLU A 333 -27.64 19.05 16.41
C GLU A 333 -27.32 17.70 17.07
N LEU A 334 -28.30 17.05 17.70
CA LEU A 334 -28.11 15.72 18.30
C LEU A 334 -27.82 14.66 17.23
N LEU A 335 -28.47 14.76 16.05
CA LEU A 335 -28.21 13.85 14.94
C LEU A 335 -26.81 14.04 14.33
N ILE A 336 -26.34 15.30 14.24
CA ILE A 336 -24.98 15.62 13.81
C ILE A 336 -23.97 15.06 14.81
N GLN A 337 -24.18 15.28 16.11
CA GLN A 337 -23.30 14.76 17.16
C GLN A 337 -23.24 13.23 17.16
N ASP A 338 -24.38 12.55 17.02
CA ASP A 338 -24.44 11.08 16.90
C ASP A 338 -23.72 10.57 15.64
N SER A 339 -23.84 11.28 14.53
CA SER A 339 -23.18 10.91 13.27
C SER A 339 -21.67 11.09 13.36
N ILE A 340 -21.20 12.19 13.96
CA ILE A 340 -19.79 12.42 14.26
C ILE A 340 -19.30 11.31 15.20
N ALA A 341 -19.98 11.04 16.30
CA ALA A 341 -19.56 10.03 17.27
C ALA A 341 -19.41 8.63 16.64
N LYS A 342 -20.27 8.26 15.69
CA LYS A 342 -20.14 7.02 14.90
C LYS A 342 -18.96 7.07 13.93
N ALA A 343 -18.82 8.15 13.17
CA ALA A 343 -17.73 8.32 12.21
C ALA A 343 -16.36 8.34 12.89
N SER A 344 -16.26 8.95 14.09
CA SER A 344 -15.03 9.00 14.90
C SER A 344 -14.52 7.62 15.30
N GLN A 345 -15.38 6.59 15.39
CA GLN A 345 -14.94 5.21 15.67
C GLN A 345 -14.10 4.63 14.52
N ASN A 346 -14.21 5.20 13.32
CA ASN A 346 -13.43 4.82 12.15
C ASN A 346 -12.07 5.53 12.08
N VAL A 347 -11.78 6.46 12.99
CA VAL A 347 -10.52 7.24 12.98
C VAL A 347 -9.72 6.96 14.25
N SER A 348 -8.51 6.42 14.10
CA SER A 348 -7.56 6.23 15.20
C SER A 348 -6.30 7.04 14.95
N ILE A 349 -6.07 8.08 15.76
CA ILE A 349 -4.84 8.89 15.71
C ILE A 349 -3.95 8.53 16.90
N ARG A 350 -2.68 8.21 16.63
CA ARG A 350 -1.67 7.88 17.64
C ARG A 350 -0.40 8.68 17.37
N ILE A 351 0.23 9.12 18.46
CA ILE A 351 1.56 9.74 18.45
C ILE A 351 2.58 8.68 18.80
N LEU A 352 3.61 8.50 17.96
CA LEU A 352 4.68 7.55 18.25
C LEU A 352 5.68 8.15 19.24
N GLN A 353 6.01 7.40 20.29
CA GLN A 353 7.10 7.76 21.21
C GLN A 353 8.44 7.49 20.52
N GLY A 354 9.30 8.51 20.43
CA GLY A 354 10.64 8.40 19.83
C GLY A 354 10.83 9.11 18.48
N GLY A 355 9.83 9.86 18.00
CA GLY A 355 9.90 10.55 16.72
C GLY A 355 9.47 9.68 15.53
N ILE A 356 9.64 10.22 14.32
CA ILE A 356 9.21 9.62 13.04
C ILE A 356 9.76 8.19 12.87
N ALA A 357 8.97 7.32 12.24
CA ALA A 357 9.30 5.92 12.01
C ALA A 357 10.67 5.75 11.33
N GLY A 358 11.64 5.20 12.09
CA GLY A 358 13.01 4.93 11.63
C GLY A 358 14.08 5.69 12.42
N ALA A 359 13.73 6.78 13.11
CA ALA A 359 14.69 7.49 13.95
C ALA A 359 15.00 6.68 15.23
N ARG A 360 16.25 6.21 15.37
CA ARG A 360 16.77 5.88 16.70
C ARG A 360 16.80 7.17 17.53
N MET A 361 16.14 7.16 18.68
CA MET A 361 16.51 8.07 19.75
C MET A 361 17.90 7.64 20.23
N PHE A 362 18.91 8.46 20.01
CA PHE A 362 20.15 8.33 20.78
C PHE A 362 19.78 8.63 22.24
N ALA A 363 19.96 7.65 23.12
CA ALA A 363 19.97 7.92 24.55
C ALA A 363 21.15 8.87 24.80
N HIS A 364 20.87 10.02 25.42
CA HIS A 364 21.90 10.90 25.95
C HIS A 364 22.63 10.23 27.11
#